data_AF-A0A523X4V1-F1
#
_entry.id   AF-A0A523X4V1-F1
#
_cell.length_a   1.000
_cell.length_b   1.000
_cell.length_c   1.000
_cell.angle_alpha   90.00
_cell.angle_beta   90.00
_cell.angle_gamma   90.00
#
_symmetry.space_group_name_H-M   'P 1'
#
loop_
_entity.id
_entity.type
_entity.pdbx_description
1 polymer ?
#
loop_
_entity_poly.entity_id
_entity_poly.type
_entity_poly.pdbx_seq_one_letter_code
_entity_poly.pdbx_strand_id
1 'polypeptide(L)'
;MAGYNTEVSHKGSTFHVQTQDKGINAHYIESILYKSGKVLSSRRTFYTSFLNSPYLKDKITQIIEEQHKAILNEISEGKFDHL
;
A
#
# COMPACT_ATOMS: atom_id res chain seq x y z
N MET A 1 12.50 -7.60 2.35
CA MET A 1 12.02 -6.34 1.74
C MET A 1 11.04 -5.71 2.73
N ALA A 2 11.22 -4.43 3.03
CA ALA A 2 10.34 -3.72 3.96
C ALA A 2 8.96 -3.53 3.33
N GLY A 3 7.92 -3.70 4.13
CA GLY A 3 6.55 -3.55 3.71
C GLY A 3 5.62 -3.70 4.90
N TYR A 4 4.39 -3.25 4.76
CA TYR A 4 3.36 -3.37 5.78
C TYR A 4 2.32 -4.40 5.37
N ASN A 5 1.84 -5.13 6.37
CA ASN A 5 0.67 -5.98 6.27
C ASN A 5 -0.21 -5.67 7.47
N THR A 6 -1.47 -5.32 7.24
CA THR A 6 -2.39 -4.95 8.31
C THR A 6 -3.78 -5.50 8.00
N GLU A 7 -4.36 -6.15 8.99
CA GLU A 7 -5.76 -6.54 8.98
C GLU A 7 -6.57 -5.44 9.68
N VAL A 8 -7.65 -4.99 9.04
CA VAL A 8 -8.55 -3.95 9.56
C VAL A 8 -9.99 -4.43 9.47
N SER A 9 -10.69 -4.36 10.59
CA SER A 9 -12.13 -4.58 10.64
C SER A 9 -12.87 -3.25 10.53
N HIS A 10 -13.77 -3.13 9.55
CA HIS A 10 -14.63 -1.96 9.36
C HIS A 10 -16.05 -2.42 8.98
N LYS A 11 -17.06 -1.96 9.74
CA LYS A 11 -18.49 -2.27 9.53
C LYS A 11 -18.80 -3.76 9.30
N GLY A 12 -18.16 -4.63 10.09
CA GLY A 12 -18.36 -6.08 10.00
C GLY A 12 -17.67 -6.76 8.81
N SER A 13 -16.91 -6.01 8.00
CA SER A 13 -16.01 -6.55 6.98
C SER A 13 -14.56 -6.55 7.47
N THR A 14 -13.82 -7.60 7.14
CA THR A 14 -12.37 -7.68 7.38
C THR A 14 -11.63 -7.42 6.07
N PHE A 15 -10.77 -6.41 6.09
CA PHE A 15 -9.90 -6.02 5.00
C PHE A 15 -8.45 -6.38 5.35
N HIS A 16 -7.69 -6.83 4.37
CA HIS A 16 -6.25 -7.00 4.49
C HIS A 16 -5.55 -6.03 3.55
N VAL A 17 -4.66 -5.21 4.09
CA VAL A 17 -3.87 -4.24 3.34
C VAL A 17 -2.43 -4.69 3.36
N GLN A 18 -1.88 -4.98 2.19
CA GLN A 18 -0.46 -5.24 2.01
C GLN A 18 0.16 -4.07 1.24
N THR A 19 1.36 -3.62 1.61
CA THR A 19 2.10 -2.57 0.88
C THR A 19 3.58 -2.91 0.85
N GLN A 20 4.17 -3.03 -0.34
CA GLN A 20 5.52 -3.53 -0.53
C GLN A 20 6.23 -2.81 -1.69
N ASP A 21 7.52 -2.54 -1.53
CA ASP A 21 8.39 -2.24 -2.67
C ASP A 21 8.48 -3.49 -3.57
N LYS A 22 8.31 -3.34 -4.89
CA LYS A 22 8.48 -4.42 -5.87
C LYS A 22 9.93 -4.55 -6.37
N GLY A 23 10.81 -3.71 -5.84
CA GLY A 23 12.26 -3.80 -6.00
C GLY A 23 12.79 -3.01 -7.19
N ILE A 24 14.12 -3.01 -7.29
CA ILE A 24 14.89 -2.16 -8.19
C ILE A 24 14.66 -2.43 -9.69
N ASN A 25 14.06 -3.56 -10.08
CA ASN A 25 13.71 -3.78 -11.49
C ASN A 25 12.33 -3.23 -11.83
N ALA A 26 11.46 -3.11 -10.84
CA ALA A 26 10.08 -2.66 -11.00
C ALA A 26 9.96 -1.15 -10.77
N HIS A 27 10.76 -0.59 -9.87
CA HIS A 27 10.78 0.84 -9.52
C HIS A 27 9.46 1.39 -8.99
N TYR A 28 8.61 0.54 -8.40
CA TYR A 28 7.35 0.97 -7.78
C TYR A 28 7.05 0.22 -6.49
N ILE A 29 6.26 0.89 -5.65
CA ILE A 29 5.64 0.33 -4.46
C ILE A 29 4.20 -0.04 -4.80
N GLU A 30 3.78 -1.23 -4.41
CA GLU A 30 2.44 -1.76 -4.64
C GLU A 30 1.71 -1.92 -3.32
N SER A 31 0.49 -1.41 -3.25
CA SER A 31 -0.47 -1.81 -2.24
C SER A 31 -1.56 -2.66 -2.85
N ILE A 32 -1.97 -3.70 -2.12
CA ILE A 32 -3.10 -4.55 -2.50
C ILE A 32 -4.06 -4.61 -1.33
N LEU A 33 -5.32 -4.32 -1.62
CA LEU A 33 -6.44 -4.43 -0.70
C LEU A 33 -7.19 -5.72 -1.00
N TYR A 34 -7.31 -6.59 0.00
CA TYR A 34 -8.07 -7.82 -0.09
C TYR A 34 -9.26 -7.80 0.87
N LYS A 35 -10.35 -8.48 0.48
CA LYS A 35 -11.49 -8.81 1.35
C LYS A 35 -11.97 -10.20 0.96
N SER A 36 -12.16 -11.08 1.94
CA SER A 36 -12.66 -12.46 1.73
C SER A 36 -11.95 -13.23 0.61
N GLY A 37 -10.63 -13.12 0.53
CA GLY A 37 -9.79 -13.82 -0.47
C GLY A 37 -9.80 -13.22 -1.88
N LYS A 38 -10.46 -12.07 -2.11
CA LYS A 38 -10.47 -11.37 -3.39
C LYS A 38 -9.71 -10.05 -3.31
N VAL A 39 -9.01 -9.68 -4.39
CA VAL A 39 -8.44 -8.34 -4.55
C VAL A 39 -9.60 -7.38 -4.84
N LEU A 40 -9.74 -6.35 -4.00
CA LEU A 40 -10.70 -5.26 -4.23
C LEU A 40 -10.06 -4.11 -5.00
N SER A 41 -8.81 -3.80 -4.69
CA SER A 41 -8.09 -2.66 -5.25
C SER A 41 -6.58 -2.88 -5.21
N SER A 42 -5.88 -2.24 -6.13
CA SER A 42 -4.42 -2.13 -6.09
C SER A 42 -4.01 -0.68 -6.36
N ARG A 43 -2.94 -0.23 -5.70
CA ARG A 43 -2.35 1.09 -5.90
C ARG A 43 -0.86 0.95 -6.14
N ARG A 44 -0.33 1.67 -7.14
CA ARG A 44 1.09 1.69 -7.45
C ARG A 44 1.63 3.12 -7.38
N THR A 45 2.77 3.27 -6.73
CA THR A 45 3.53 4.53 -6.71
C THR A 45 4.93 4.27 -7.25
N PHE A 46 5.24 4.90 -8.38
CA PHE A 46 6.56 4.81 -9.01
C PHE A 46 7.52 5.79 -8.35
N TYR A 47 8.75 5.34 -8.09
CA TYR A 47 9.83 6.16 -7.53
C TYR A 47 10.96 6.39 -8.54
N THR A 48 10.68 6.26 -9.84
CA THR A 48 11.65 6.41 -10.94
C THR A 48 12.39 7.75 -10.90
N SER A 49 11.72 8.83 -10.45
CA SER A 49 12.33 10.15 -10.28
C SER A 49 13.40 10.21 -9.18
N PHE A 50 13.48 9.21 -8.31
CA PHE A 50 14.39 9.18 -7.16
C PHE A 50 15.52 8.17 -7.31
N LEU A 51 15.67 7.48 -8.45
CA LEU A 51 16.63 6.37 -8.60
C LEU A 51 18.08 6.78 -8.36
N ASN A 52 18.45 8.02 -8.70
CA ASN A 52 19.80 8.55 -8.49
C ASN A 52 19.95 9.29 -7.15
N SER A 53 18.92 9.26 -6.30
CA SER A 53 18.96 9.91 -4.98
C SER A 53 19.84 9.10 -4.02
N PRO A 54 20.78 9.73 -3.29
CA PRO A 54 21.51 9.04 -2.22
C PRO A 54 20.57 8.57 -1.08
N TYR A 55 19.38 9.17 -0.98
CA TYR A 55 18.34 8.85 0.01
C TYR A 55 17.23 7.94 -0.56
N LEU A 56 17.50 7.16 -1.62
CA LEU A 56 16.48 6.33 -2.27
C LEU A 56 15.78 5.38 -1.29
N LYS A 57 16.54 4.75 -0.38
CA LYS A 57 15.98 3.81 0.61
C LYS A 57 15.01 4.50 1.58
N ASP A 58 15.37 5.68 2.07
CA ASP A 58 14.52 6.46 2.98
C ASP A 58 13.25 6.90 2.27
N LYS A 59 13.36 7.36 1.02
CA LYS A 59 12.20 7.71 0.19
C LYS A 59 11.28 6.52 -0.07
N ILE A 60 11.81 5.35 -0.39
CA ILE A 60 11.01 4.13 -0.57
C ILE A 60 10.26 3.82 0.72
N THR A 61 10.94 3.87 1.86
CA THR A 61 10.33 3.62 3.18
C THR A 61 9.21 4.61 3.49
N GLN A 62 9.44 5.89 3.24
CA GLN A 62 8.45 6.94 3.43
C GLN A 62 7.21 6.72 2.53
N ILE A 63 7.41 6.41 1.25
CA ILE A 63 6.30 6.16 0.32
C ILE A 63 5.50 4.92 0.76
N ILE A 64 6.16 3.85 1.22
CA ILE A 64 5.49 2.66 1.76
C ILE A 64 4.58 3.05 2.94
N GLU A 65 5.09 3.85 3.89
CA GLU A 65 4.34 4.27 5.07
C GLU A 65 3.17 5.18 4.73
N GLU A 66 3.39 6.20 3.92
CA GLU A 66 2.37 7.15 3.49
C GLU A 66 1.26 6.45 2.70
N GLN A 67 1.64 5.60 1.74
CA GLN A 67 0.69 4.87 0.92
C GLN A 67 -0.13 3.88 1.75
N HIS A 68 0.51 3.19 2.70
CA HIS A 68 -0.20 2.26 3.57
C HIS A 68 -1.20 2.99 4.47
N LYS A 69 -0.77 4.06 5.17
CA LYS A 69 -1.65 4.89 6.00
C LYS A 69 -2.82 5.48 5.21
N ALA A 70 -2.58 5.93 3.98
CA ALA A 70 -3.63 6.45 3.12
C ALA A 70 -4.72 5.41 2.87
N ILE A 71 -4.37 4.15 2.59
CA ILE A 71 -5.37 3.10 2.34
C ILE A 71 -6.14 2.75 3.61
N LEU A 72 -5.48 2.70 4.77
CA LEU A 72 -6.17 2.49 6.05
C LEU A 72 -7.20 3.60 6.34
N ASN A 73 -6.85 4.86 6.04
CA ASN A 73 -7.78 5.98 6.15
C ASN A 73 -8.94 5.87 5.15
N GLU A 74 -8.69 5.44 3.92
CA GLU A 74 -9.76 5.23 2.93
C GLU A 74 -10.75 4.13 3.37
N ILE A 75 -10.27 3.09 4.05
CA ILE A 75 -11.12 2.07 4.68
C ILE A 75 -11.93 2.68 5.81
N SER A 76 -11.31 3.47 6.70
CA SER A 76 -12.02 4.07 7.84
C SER A 76 -13.06 5.11 7.40
N GLU A 77 -12.81 5.81 6.29
CA GLU A 77 -13.76 6.71 5.62
C GLU A 77 -14.89 5.98 4.86
N GLY A 78 -14.84 4.65 4.78
CA GLY A 78 -15.87 3.83 4.13
C GLY A 78 -15.81 3.84 2.60
N LYS A 79 -14.67 4.22 1.99
CA LYS A 79 -14.54 4.24 0.51
C LYS A 79 -14.71 2.87 -0.13
N PHE A 80 -14.55 1.78 0.62
CA PHE A 80 -14.68 0.41 0.14
C PHE A 80 -15.93 -0.30 0.66
N ASP A 81 -16.85 0.40 1.31
CA ASP A 81 -18.07 -0.19 1.90
C ASP A 81 -19.02 -0.80 0.86
N HIS A 82 -18.95 -0.31 -0.38
CA HIS A 82 -19.79 -0.73 -1.50
C HIS A 82 -19.16 -1.83 -2.36
N LEU A 83 -17.98 -2.33 -1.98
CA LEU A 83 -17.27 -3.42 -2.67
C LEU A 83 -17.42 -4.76 -1.93
#